data_AF-A0A1H3TNL8-F1
#
_entry.id   AF-A0A1H3TNL8-F1
#
_cell.length_a   1.000
_cell.length_b   1.000
_cell.length_c   1.000
_cell.angle_alpha   90.00
_cell.angle_beta   90.00
_cell.angle_gamma   90.00
#
_symmetry.space_group_name_H-M   'P 1'
#
loop_
_entity.id
_entity.type
_entity.pdbx_description
1 polymer ?
#
loop_
_entity_poly.entity_id
_entity_poly.type
_entity_poly.pdbx_seq_one_letter_code
_entity_poly.pdbx_strand_id
1 'polypeptide(L)'
;MNTEMMLDHIVKQLRIPTIGRQYRSLAREAEERNLSYEGYLLALLETELQTREENQRRLKQASFPVQKTLDTYDFSLMPSLNRNRFMTLAKGEFVEKKENLIFLGNSGTGKTHLAIALGIEVVQNGYKTKL
;
A
#
# COMPACT_ATOMS: atom_id res chain seq x y z
N MET A 1 15.04 23.18 2.15
CA MET A 1 14.12 22.01 2.12
C MET A 1 14.60 21.11 1.00
N ASN A 2 14.90 19.84 1.27
CA ASN A 2 15.54 18.95 0.28
C ASN A 2 14.51 18.54 -0.80
N THR A 3 14.87 18.57 -2.09
CA THR A 3 13.95 18.29 -3.22
C THR A 3 13.24 16.94 -3.07
N GLU A 4 13.95 15.94 -2.54
CA GLU A 4 13.43 14.60 -2.24
C GLU A 4 12.27 14.64 -1.24
N MET A 5 12.38 15.47 -0.20
CA MET A 5 11.36 15.60 0.84
C MET A 5 10.08 16.27 0.31
N MET A 6 10.23 17.22 -0.63
CA MET A 6 9.09 17.83 -1.32
C MET A 6 8.39 16.82 -2.23
N LEU A 7 9.17 16.03 -2.97
CA LEU A 7 8.63 15.01 -3.87
C LEU A 7 7.85 13.94 -3.08
N ASP A 8 8.42 13.43 -1.99
CA ASP A 8 7.74 12.47 -1.11
C ASP A 8 6.43 13.03 -0.53
N HIS A 9 6.43 14.31 -0.14
CA HIS A 9 5.23 14.99 0.36
C HIS A 9 4.14 15.09 -0.72
N ILE A 10 4.49 15.55 -1.92
CA ILE A 10 3.55 15.74 -3.03
C ILE A 10 2.98 14.41 -3.51
N VAL A 11 3.83 13.39 -3.67
CA VAL A 11 3.42 12.02 -4.02
C VAL A 11 2.38 11.49 -3.04
N LYS A 12 2.60 11.72 -1.74
CA LYS A 12 1.66 11.29 -0.70
C LYS A 12 0.33 12.03 -0.79
N GLN A 13 0.33 13.34 -1.07
CA GLN A 13 -0.89 14.12 -1.24
C GLN A 13 -1.68 13.72 -2.49
N LEU A 14 -0.99 13.50 -3.62
CA LEU A 14 -1.59 13.07 -4.89
C LEU A 14 -2.01 11.59 -4.90
N ARG A 15 -1.60 10.82 -3.89
CA ARG A 15 -1.88 9.38 -3.76
C ARG A 15 -1.37 8.57 -4.97
N ILE A 16 -0.11 8.82 -5.36
CA ILE A 16 0.62 8.14 -6.44
C ILE A 16 1.79 7.29 -5.89
N PRO A 17 1.51 6.27 -5.06
CA PRO A 17 2.53 5.57 -4.28
C PRO A 17 3.56 4.80 -5.12
N THR A 18 3.24 4.43 -6.36
CA THR A 18 4.17 3.69 -7.23
C THR A 18 5.30 4.59 -7.67
N ILE A 19 4.97 5.80 -8.13
CA ILE A 19 5.96 6.85 -8.45
C ILE A 19 6.84 7.14 -7.25
N GLY A 20 6.27 7.33 -6.05
CA GLY A 20 7.03 7.56 -4.83
C GLY A 20 8.10 6.50 -4.53
N ARG A 21 7.79 5.23 -4.83
CA ARG A 21 8.71 4.11 -4.62
C ARG A 21 9.73 3.95 -5.75
N GLN A 22 9.37 4.29 -6.98
CA GLN A 22 10.13 3.87 -8.16
C GLN A 22 10.80 5.00 -8.93
N TYR A 23 10.50 6.28 -8.65
CA TYR A 23 11.03 7.41 -9.43
C TYR A 23 12.56 7.41 -9.51
N ARG A 24 13.27 7.06 -8.44
CA ARG A 24 14.73 7.00 -8.44
C ARG A 24 15.28 5.89 -9.33
N SER A 25 14.64 4.73 -9.32
CA SER A 25 15.04 3.60 -10.16
C SER A 25 14.81 3.93 -11.63
N LEU A 26 13.63 4.48 -11.94
CA LEU A 26 13.26 4.88 -13.30
C LEU A 26 14.10 6.06 -13.80
N ALA A 27 14.53 6.97 -12.93
CA ALA A 27 15.44 8.05 -13.30
C ALA A 27 16.81 7.51 -13.73
N ARG A 28 17.36 6.53 -13.01
CA ARG A 28 18.60 5.85 -13.40
C ARG A 28 18.45 5.10 -14.72
N GLU A 29 17.35 4.38 -14.91
CA GLU A 29 17.05 3.69 -16.17
C GLU A 29 16.89 4.67 -17.34
N ALA A 30 16.29 5.85 -17.09
CA ALA A 30 16.17 6.91 -18.08
C ALA A 30 17.53 7.49 -18.48
N GLU A 31 18.43 7.69 -17.53
CA GLU A 31 19.82 8.11 -17.80
C GLU A 31 20.56 7.04 -18.63
N GLU A 32 20.50 5.77 -18.22
CA GLU A 32 21.14 4.66 -18.93
C GLU A 32 20.63 4.50 -20.37
N ARG A 33 19.32 4.73 -20.59
CA ARG A 33 18.68 4.60 -21.90
C ARG A 33 18.61 5.90 -22.70
N ASN A 34 19.19 7.00 -22.19
CA ASN A 34 19.09 8.34 -22.78
C ASN A 34 17.65 8.75 -23.14
N LEU A 35 16.69 8.48 -22.24
CA LEU A 35 15.31 8.91 -22.44
C LEU A 35 15.20 10.43 -22.36
N SER A 36 14.30 11.01 -23.15
CA SER A 36 13.92 12.41 -22.99
C SER A 36 13.20 12.63 -21.66
N TYR A 37 13.14 13.88 -21.20
CA TYR A 37 12.36 14.24 -20.00
C TYR A 37 10.88 13.84 -20.12
N GLU A 38 10.30 14.01 -21.31
CA GLU A 38 8.94 13.56 -21.62
C GLU A 38 8.82 12.03 -21.56
N GLY A 39 9.81 11.30 -22.08
CA GLY A 39 9.85 9.84 -22.04
C GLY A 39 9.95 9.30 -20.61
N TYR A 40 10.76 9.92 -19.76
CA TYR A 40 10.82 9.58 -18.34
C TYR A 40 9.49 9.85 -17.61
N LEU A 41 8.87 11.01 -17.86
CA LEU A 41 7.57 11.33 -17.27
C LEU A 41 6.48 10.35 -17.73
N LEU A 42 6.47 9.99 -19.02
CA LEU A 42 5.55 9.00 -19.56
C LEU A 42 5.73 7.64 -18.86
N ALA A 43 6.96 7.14 -18.77
CA ALA A 43 7.26 5.87 -18.12
C ALA A 43 6.80 5.83 -16.65
N LEU A 44 6.97 6.93 -15.90
CA LEU A 44 6.47 7.05 -14.53
C LEU A 44 4.94 6.91 -14.45
N LEU A 45 4.22 7.64 -15.31
CA LEU A 45 2.77 7.66 -15.31
C LEU A 45 2.17 6.33 -15.78
N GLU A 46 2.77 5.70 -16.78
CA GLU A 46 2.37 4.36 -17.25
C GLU A 46 2.55 3.32 -16.15
N THR A 47 3.68 3.36 -15.45
CA THR A 47 3.96 2.43 -14.35
C THR A 47 2.96 2.58 -13.19
N GLU A 48 2.59 3.82 -12.85
CA GLU A 48 1.54 4.09 -11.85
C GLU A 48 0.17 3.58 -12.31
N LEU A 49 -0.20 3.86 -13.57
CA LEU A 49 -1.48 3.44 -14.14
C LEU A 49 -1.61 1.91 -14.13
N GLN A 50 -0.60 1.21 -14.65
CA GLN A 50 -0.58 -0.25 -14.69
C GLN A 50 -0.70 -0.85 -13.28
N THR A 51 0.08 -0.34 -12.32
CA THR A 51 0.03 -0.82 -10.93
C THR A 51 -1.36 -0.64 -10.33
N ARG A 52 -2.02 0.49 -10.62
CA ARG A 52 -3.36 0.80 -10.14
C ARG A 52 -4.41 -0.14 -10.72
N GLU A 53 -4.35 -0.44 -12.01
CA GLU A 53 -5.24 -1.39 -12.67
C GLU A 53 -5.08 -2.81 -12.12
N GLU A 54 -3.84 -3.25 -11.93
CA GLU A 54 -3.56 -4.56 -11.35
C GLU A 54 -4.06 -4.67 -9.91
N ASN A 55 -3.86 -3.64 -9.08
CA ASN A 55 -4.37 -3.60 -7.72
C ASN A 55 -5.91 -3.61 -7.71
N GLN A 56 -6.56 -2.87 -8.60
CA GLN A 56 -8.02 -2.93 -8.72
C GLN A 56 -8.51 -4.33 -9.10
N ARG A 57 -7.80 -5.02 -10.00
CA ARG A 57 -8.09 -6.41 -10.34
C ARG A 57 -7.91 -7.35 -9.14
N ARG A 58 -6.81 -7.22 -8.40
CA ARG A 58 -6.54 -8.00 -7.17
C ARG A 58 -7.61 -7.76 -6.10
N LEU A 59 -8.04 -6.51 -5.90
CA LEU A 59 -9.11 -6.16 -4.96
C LEU A 59 -10.44 -6.84 -5.32
N LYS A 60 -10.81 -6.81 -6.61
CA LYS A 60 -12.01 -7.53 -7.09
C LYS A 60 -11.91 -9.03 -6.85
N GLN A 61 -10.74 -9.63 -7.09
CA GLN A 61 -10.51 -11.06 -6.86
C GLN A 61 -10.58 -11.44 -5.37
N ALA A 62 -10.07 -10.60 -4.48
CA ALA A 62 -10.09 -10.83 -3.04
C ALA A 62 -11.51 -10.92 -2.45
N SER A 63 -12.52 -10.38 -3.15
CA SER A 63 -13.95 -10.54 -2.84
C SER A 63 -14.31 -10.14 -1.40
N PHE A 64 -13.73 -9.05 -0.89
CA PHE A 64 -14.05 -8.56 0.45
C PHE A 64 -15.55 -8.22 0.58
N PRO A 65 -16.23 -8.65 1.66
CA PRO A 65 -17.67 -8.43 1.82
C PRO A 65 -18.04 -6.96 2.00
N VAL A 66 -17.12 -6.17 2.55
CA VAL A 66 -17.23 -4.72 2.74
C VAL A 66 -15.86 -4.08 2.58
N GLN A 67 -15.81 -2.83 2.12
CA GLN A 67 -14.57 -2.05 2.16
C GLN A 67 -14.40 -1.42 3.55
N LYS A 68 -13.36 -1.84 4.26
CA LYS A 68 -12.96 -1.30 5.56
C LYS A 68 -11.49 -0.96 5.50
N THR A 69 -11.13 0.31 5.62
CA THR A 69 -9.72 0.75 5.57
C THR A 69 -9.20 1.02 6.97
N LEU A 70 -7.88 1.07 7.13
CA LEU A 70 -7.26 1.35 8.44
C LEU A 70 -7.59 2.75 8.95
N ASP A 71 -7.75 3.73 8.05
CA ASP A 71 -8.11 5.10 8.41
C ASP A 71 -9.51 5.23 9.03
N THR A 72 -10.37 4.23 8.80
CA THR A 72 -11.74 4.19 9.34
C THR A 72 -11.86 3.35 10.61
N TYR A 73 -10.76 2.75 11.07
CA TYR A 73 -10.76 1.97 12.30
C TYR A 73 -10.49 2.86 13.51
N ASP A 74 -11.35 2.77 14.52
CA ASP A 74 -11.09 3.40 15.82
C ASP A 74 -10.21 2.48 16.69
N PHE A 75 -8.94 2.85 16.81
CA PHE A 75 -7.97 2.13 17.64
C PHE A 75 -8.30 2.16 19.14
N SER A 76 -9.19 3.04 19.60
CA SER A 76 -9.67 3.04 20.98
C SER A 76 -10.44 1.77 21.34
N LEU A 77 -11.02 1.06 20.35
CA LEU A 77 -11.75 -0.19 20.51
C LEU A 77 -10.85 -1.37 20.91
N MET A 78 -9.53 -1.25 20.73
CA MET A 78 -8.56 -2.27 21.12
C MET A 78 -7.28 -1.61 21.67
N PRO A 79 -7.30 -1.10 22.92
CA PRO A 79 -6.18 -0.34 23.48
C PRO A 79 -4.86 -1.12 23.59
N SER A 80 -4.93 -2.45 23.67
CA SER A 80 -3.76 -3.33 23.69
C SER A 80 -3.08 -3.48 22.32
N LEU A 81 -3.72 -3.03 21.23
CA LEU A 81 -3.16 -3.10 19.89
C LEU A 81 -2.09 -2.03 19.69
N ASN A 82 -0.84 -2.45 19.55
CA ASN A 82 0.24 -1.54 19.19
C ASN A 82 0.06 -1.06 17.73
N ARG A 83 -0.39 0.18 17.57
CA ARG A 83 -0.65 0.80 16.26
C ARG A 83 0.57 0.79 15.35
N ASN A 84 1.75 1.13 15.85
CA ASN A 84 2.97 1.19 15.03
C ASN A 84 3.36 -0.19 14.48
N ARG A 85 3.26 -1.23 15.32
CA ARG A 85 3.47 -2.61 14.89
C ARG A 85 2.44 -3.01 13.84
N PHE A 86 1.17 -2.67 14.05
CA PHE A 86 0.12 -2.99 13.08
C PHE A 86 0.31 -2.30 11.73
N MET A 87 0.72 -1.02 11.72
CA MET A 87 1.05 -0.31 10.47
C MET A 87 2.26 -0.92 9.75
N THR A 88 3.17 -1.58 10.47
CA THR A 88 4.28 -2.32 9.85
C THR A 88 3.78 -3.61 9.20
N LEU A 89 2.89 -4.35 9.89
CA LEU A 89 2.21 -5.51 9.30
C LEU A 89 1.40 -5.12 8.05
N ALA A 90 0.74 -3.95 8.06
CA ALA A 90 0.00 -3.43 6.92
C ALA A 90 0.85 -3.17 5.67
N LYS A 91 2.16 -2.93 5.84
CA LYS A 91 3.09 -2.85 4.70
C LYS A 91 3.39 -4.21 4.07
N GLY A 92 2.88 -5.31 4.62
CA GLY A 92 3.05 -6.66 4.10
C GLY A 92 4.25 -7.41 4.69
N GLU A 93 4.87 -6.92 5.77
CA GLU A 93 6.05 -7.55 6.39
C GLU A 93 5.82 -9.03 6.74
N PHE A 94 4.62 -9.37 7.24
CA PHE A 94 4.28 -10.75 7.57
C PHE A 94 4.18 -11.65 6.33
N VAL A 95 3.80 -11.09 5.18
CA VAL A 95 3.73 -11.83 3.90
C VAL A 95 5.14 -12.16 3.43
N GLU A 96 6.05 -11.18 3.49
CA GLU A 96 7.47 -11.36 3.14
C GLU A 96 8.15 -12.40 4.03
N LYS A 97 7.87 -12.36 5.33
CA LYS A 97 8.40 -13.30 6.32
C LYS A 97 7.68 -14.65 6.35
N LYS A 98 6.60 -14.81 5.58
CA LYS A 98 5.74 -16.02 5.59
C LYS A 98 5.20 -16.35 6.99
N GLU A 99 4.81 -15.33 7.74
CA GLU A 99 4.23 -15.44 9.07
C GLU A 99 2.70 -15.47 9.03
N ASN A 100 2.11 -16.22 9.95
CA ASN A 100 0.65 -16.25 10.13
C ASN A 100 0.23 -15.18 11.14
N LEU A 101 -0.85 -14.45 10.82
CA LEU A 101 -1.46 -13.49 11.74
C LEU A 101 -2.78 -14.03 12.27
N ILE A 102 -2.91 -14.03 13.60
CA ILE A 102 -4.11 -14.46 14.31
C ILE A 102 -4.67 -13.28 15.10
N PHE A 103 -5.94 -12.95 14.88
CA PHE A 103 -6.64 -11.89 15.59
C PHE A 103 -7.35 -12.44 16.82
N LEU A 104 -6.89 -12.05 18.02
CA LEU A 104 -7.45 -12.49 19.30
C LEU A 104 -8.02 -11.32 20.10
N GLY A 105 -9.13 -11.54 20.81
CA GLY A 105 -9.76 -10.56 21.69
C GLY A 105 -11.28 -10.67 21.75
N ASN A 106 -11.92 -9.90 22.62
CA ASN A 106 -13.37 -9.92 22.86
C ASN A 106 -14.18 -9.60 21.60
N SER A 107 -15.40 -10.15 21.50
CA SER A 107 -16.31 -9.79 20.39
C SER A 107 -16.55 -8.28 20.32
N GLY A 108 -16.78 -7.75 19.12
CA GLY A 108 -17.06 -6.32 18.91
C GLY A 108 -15.86 -5.37 18.86
N THR A 109 -14.61 -5.83 19.09
CA THR A 109 -13.40 -4.97 19.03
C THR A 109 -12.91 -4.64 17.62
N GLY A 110 -13.65 -5.06 16.58
CA GLY A 110 -13.33 -4.77 15.18
C GLY A 110 -12.22 -5.63 14.57
N LYS A 111 -11.97 -6.85 15.08
CA LYS A 111 -11.04 -7.83 14.47
C LYS A 111 -11.30 -8.07 12.98
N THR A 112 -12.56 -8.24 12.58
CA THR A 112 -12.94 -8.41 11.17
C THR A 112 -12.64 -7.17 10.34
N HIS A 113 -12.85 -5.97 10.90
CA HIS A 113 -12.45 -4.71 10.25
C HIS A 113 -10.95 -4.69 10.01
N LEU A 114 -10.16 -4.96 11.05
CA LEU A 114 -8.70 -4.98 10.94
C LEU A 114 -8.19 -6.02 9.94
N ALA A 115 -8.79 -7.22 9.91
CA ALA A 115 -8.42 -8.26 8.94
C ALA A 115 -8.72 -7.83 7.49
N ILE A 116 -9.90 -7.26 7.24
CA ILE A 116 -10.27 -6.73 5.92
C ILE A 116 -9.35 -5.57 5.52
N ALA A 117 -9.12 -4.63 6.43
CA ALA A 117 -8.27 -3.47 6.18
C ALA A 117 -6.83 -3.88 5.89
N LEU A 118 -6.29 -4.83 6.66
CA LEU A 118 -4.98 -5.42 6.39
C LEU A 118 -4.94 -6.11 5.02
N GLY A 119 -6.00 -6.86 4.68
CA GLY A 119 -6.18 -7.48 3.37
C GLY A 119 -6.14 -6.48 2.22
N ILE A 120 -6.80 -5.32 2.38
CA ILE A 120 -6.77 -4.24 1.39
C ILE A 120 -5.35 -3.67 1.26
N GLU A 121 -4.66 -3.40 2.37
CA GLU A 121 -3.30 -2.86 2.35
C GLU A 121 -2.29 -3.80 1.67
N VAL A 122 -2.35 -5.11 1.95
CA VAL A 122 -1.45 -6.05 1.26
C VAL A 122 -1.74 -6.13 -0.23
N VAL A 123 -3.00 -5.97 -0.66
CA VAL A 123 -3.33 -5.87 -2.09
C VAL A 123 -2.75 -4.60 -2.70
N GLN A 124 -2.79 -3.46 -2.01
CA GLN A 124 -2.15 -2.23 -2.48
C GLN A 124 -0.62 -2.36 -2.59
N ASN A 125 -0.03 -3.26 -1.81
CA ASN A 125 1.37 -3.64 -1.89
C ASN A 125 1.66 -4.74 -2.93
N GLY A 126 0.68 -5.12 -3.76
CA GLY A 126 0.86 -6.04 -4.89
C GLY A 126 0.63 -7.52 -4.55
N TYR A 127 0.31 -7.84 -3.30
CA TYR A 127 0.04 -9.22 -2.88
C TYR A 127 -1.38 -9.66 -3.25
N LYS A 128 -1.56 -10.97 -3.45
CA LYS A 128 -2.87 -11.59 -3.62
C LYS A 128 -3.37 -12.10 -2.27
N THR A 129 -4.65 -11.94 -2.00
CA THR A 129 -5.28 -12.44 -0.77
C THR A 129 -6.71 -12.86 -1.05
N LYS A 130 -7.27 -13.64 -0.14
CA LYS A 130 -8.68 -14.02 -0.09
C LYS A 130 -9.09 -14.09 1.37
N LEU A 131 -10.24 -13.49 1.70
CA LEU A 131 -10.80 -13.53 3.06
C LEU A 131 -11.76 -14.71 3.22
#